data_AF-A0A447TN19-F1
#
_entry.id   AF-A0A447TN19-F1
#
_cell.length_a   1.000
_cell.length_b   1.000
_cell.length_c   1.000
_cell.angle_alpha   90.00
_cell.angle_beta   90.00
_cell.angle_gamma   90.00
#
_symmetry.space_group_name_H-M   'P 1'
#
loop_
_entity.id
_entity.type
_entity.pdbx_description
1 polymer ?
#
loop_
_entity_poly.entity_id
_entity_poly.type
_entity_poly.pdbx_seq_one_letter_code
_entity_poly.pdbx_strand_id
1 'polypeptide(L)'
;MYTCDPRQVPDARLLKSMSYQEAMELSYFGAKVLHPRTITPIAQFQIPCLIKNTGNPQAPGTLIGASSDDDNLPVKGISNLNNMAMFSVSGPGMKGMIGMAARVFAAMVSCRDLGGAHYPVLL
;
A
#
# COMPACT_ATOMS: atom_id res chain seq x y z
N MET A 1 12.40 3.52 6.04
CA MET A 1 11.05 3.00 6.36
C MET A 1 11.07 2.34 7.72
N TYR A 2 9.95 2.41 8.42
CA TYR A 2 9.79 1.86 9.77
C TYR A 2 8.66 0.83 9.78
N THR A 3 8.61 0.00 10.82
CA THR A 3 7.55 -1.00 11.04
C THR A 3 6.16 -0.37 11.15
N CYS A 4 6.06 0.87 11.62
CA CYS A 4 4.84 1.66 11.70
C CYS A 4 5.21 3.15 11.69
N ASP A 5 4.22 4.06 11.64
CA ASP A 5 4.49 5.50 11.67
C ASP A 5 5.14 5.89 13.02
N PRO A 6 6.43 6.31 13.04
CA PRO A 6 7.14 6.65 14.28
C PRO A 6 6.56 7.89 14.98
N ARG A 7 5.71 8.68 14.30
CA ARG A 7 4.98 9.80 14.90
C ARG A 7 3.78 9.35 15.73
N GLN A 8 3.29 8.13 15.50
CA GLN A 8 2.15 7.54 16.21
C GLN A 8 2.60 6.46 17.19
N VAL A 9 3.65 5.70 16.85
CA VAL A 9 4.18 4.60 17.67
C VAL A 9 5.66 4.86 17.97
N PRO A 10 6.02 5.26 19.21
CA PRO A 10 7.41 5.54 19.58
C PRO A 10 8.36 4.36 19.42
N ASP A 11 7.86 3.13 19.60
CA ASP A 11 8.64 1.89 19.49
C ASP A 11 8.83 1.40 18.04
N ALA A 12 8.45 2.21 17.05
CA ALA A 12 8.62 1.88 15.65
C ALA A 12 10.09 1.60 15.31
N ARG A 13 10.37 0.45 14.71
CA ARG A 13 11.73 -0.01 14.39
C ARG A 13 12.05 0.28 12.93
N LEU A 14 13.30 0.62 12.65
CA LEU A 14 13.77 0.79 11.27
C LEU A 14 13.78 -0.58 10.57
N LEU A 15 13.14 -0.65 9.41
CA LEU A 15 13.27 -1.81 8.52
C LEU A 15 14.57 -1.66 7.72
N LYS A 16 15.49 -2.60 7.85
CA LYS A 16 16.80 -2.53 7.17
C LYS A 16 16.65 -2.79 5.67
N SER A 17 15.86 -3.79 5.31
CA SER A 17 15.60 -4.18 3.93
C SER A 17 14.15 -4.64 3.74
N MET A 18 13.67 -4.52 2.51
CA MET A 18 12.35 -4.99 2.09
C MET A 18 12.34 -5.33 0.60
N SER A 19 11.45 -6.24 0.20
CA SER A 19 11.27 -6.55 -1.22
C SER A 19 10.47 -5.44 -1.93
N TYR A 20 10.57 -5.37 -3.26
CA TYR A 20 9.75 -4.46 -4.06
C TYR A 20 8.25 -4.66 -3.80
N GLN A 21 7.80 -5.91 -3.65
CA GLN A 21 6.40 -6.23 -3.41
C GLN A 21 5.93 -5.72 -2.05
N GLU A 22 6.71 -5.96 -0.99
CA GLU A 22 6.41 -5.46 0.36
C GLU A 22 6.33 -3.94 0.39
N ALA A 23 7.23 -3.26 -0.33
CA ALA A 23 7.23 -1.81 -0.43
C ALA A 23 5.98 -1.32 -1.16
N MET A 24 5.54 -2.04 -2.19
CA MET A 24 4.37 -1.69 -3.00
C MET A 24 3.10 -1.75 -2.17
N GLU A 25 2.88 -2.85 -1.46
CA GLU A 25 1.72 -3.04 -0.59
C GLU A 25 1.70 -1.98 0.52
N LEU A 26 2.81 -1.80 1.25
CA LEU A 26 2.87 -0.80 2.31
C LEU A 26 2.58 0.62 1.79
N SER A 27 3.15 0.98 0.64
CA SER A 27 2.91 2.30 0.03
C SER A 27 1.46 2.48 -0.41
N TYR A 28 0.81 1.41 -0.88
CA TYR A 28 -0.59 1.44 -1.31
C TYR A 28 -1.55 1.63 -0.12
N PHE A 29 -1.26 0.99 1.01
CA PHE A 29 -2.09 1.03 2.22
C PHE A 29 -1.75 2.17 3.20
N GLY A 30 -1.01 3.20 2.75
CA GLY A 30 -0.87 4.44 3.48
C GLY A 30 0.49 4.70 4.11
N ALA A 31 1.53 3.91 3.79
CA ALA A 31 2.90 4.29 4.11
C ALA A 31 3.33 5.48 3.23
N LYS A 32 3.15 6.71 3.74
CA LYS A 32 3.38 7.98 3.02
C LYS A 32 4.84 8.29 2.64
N VAL A 33 5.78 7.36 2.88
CA VAL A 33 7.21 7.58 2.65
C VAL A 33 7.55 7.45 1.16
N LEU A 34 6.83 6.60 0.42
CA LEU A 34 7.09 6.33 -0.98
C LEU A 34 5.77 6.18 -1.75
N HIS A 35 5.74 6.67 -2.98
CA HIS A 35 4.53 6.62 -3.79
C HIS A 35 4.48 5.30 -4.57
N PRO A 36 3.38 4.54 -4.60
CA PRO A 36 3.33 3.22 -5.25
C PRO A 36 3.83 3.22 -6.70
N ARG A 37 3.51 4.28 -7.46
CA ARG A 37 3.95 4.42 -8.87
C ARG A 37 5.46 4.54 -9.06
N THR A 38 6.24 4.86 -8.02
CA THR A 38 7.71 4.90 -8.11
C THR A 38 8.32 3.51 -7.98
N ILE A 39 7.61 2.54 -7.42
CA ILE A 39 8.12 1.18 -7.19
C ILE A 39 8.08 0.35 -8.47
N THR A 40 7.01 0.48 -9.25
CA THR A 40 6.83 -0.27 -10.51
C THR A 40 8.05 -0.19 -11.44
N PRO A 41 8.59 0.99 -11.80
CA PRO A 41 9.75 1.06 -12.69
C PRO A 41 11.02 0.47 -12.06
N ILE A 42 11.30 0.75 -10.78
CA ILE A 42 12.52 0.21 -10.13
C ILE A 42 12.45 -1.31 -9.99
N ALA A 43 11.27 -1.87 -9.77
CA ALA A 43 11.07 -3.31 -9.74
C ALA A 43 11.23 -3.94 -11.12
N GLN A 44 10.69 -3.33 -12.17
CA GLN A 44 10.80 -3.82 -13.56
C GLN A 44 12.27 -3.91 -14.01
N PHE A 45 13.07 -2.90 -13.68
CA PHE A 45 14.49 -2.84 -14.07
C PHE A 45 15.43 -3.39 -12.99
N GLN A 46 14.91 -3.96 -11.91
CA GLN A 46 15.69 -4.50 -10.78
C GLN A 46 16.69 -3.47 -10.20
N ILE A 47 16.28 -2.20 -10.13
CA ILE A 47 17.10 -1.11 -9.61
C ILE A 47 16.87 -1.01 -8.10
N PRO A 48 17.89 -1.31 -7.26
CA PRO A 48 17.75 -1.19 -5.81
C PRO A 48 17.55 0.28 -5.41
N CYS A 49 16.64 0.52 -4.46
CA CYS A 49 16.32 1.87 -3.98
C CYS A 49 16.64 1.99 -2.49
N LEU A 50 17.49 2.94 -2.13
CA LEU A 50 17.85 3.21 -0.73
C LEU A 50 17.11 4.46 -0.22
N ILE A 51 16.23 4.26 0.75
CA ILE A 51 15.50 5.36 1.41
C ILE A 51 16.31 5.84 2.61
N LYS A 52 16.69 7.12 2.61
CA LYS A 52 17.47 7.76 3.69
C LYS A 52 16.75 8.97 4.29
N ASN A 53 17.17 9.35 5.49
CA ASN A 53 16.75 10.58 6.16
C ASN A 53 17.72 11.71 5.79
N THR A 54 17.22 12.80 5.21
CA THR A 54 18.04 13.98 4.86
C THR A 54 18.60 14.72 6.07
N GLY A 55 17.91 14.67 7.22
CA GLY A 55 18.38 15.25 8.49
C GLY A 55 19.39 14.38 9.23
N ASN A 56 19.56 13.12 8.84
CA ASN A 56 20.65 12.26 9.33
C ASN A 56 21.17 11.38 8.17
N PRO A 57 22.00 11.93 7.27
CA PRO A 57 22.47 11.23 6.08
C PRO A 57 23.36 10.01 6.37
N GLN A 58 23.96 9.93 7.57
CA GLN A 58 24.80 8.80 7.97
C GLN A 58 24.00 7.60 8.47
N ALA A 59 22.70 7.77 8.75
CA ALA A 59 21.83 6.65 9.08
C ALA A 59 21.78 5.61 7.94
N PRO A 60 21.67 4.31 8.26
CA PRO A 60 21.67 3.25 7.25
C PRO A 60 20.50 3.37 6.27
N GLY A 61 19.31 3.72 6.76
CA GLY A 61 18.11 3.81 5.95
C GLY A 61 17.44 2.45 5.72
N THR A 62 16.65 2.34 4.64
CA THR A 62 16.01 1.09 4.22
C THR A 62 16.33 0.80 2.76
N LEU A 63 16.83 -0.39 2.49
CA LEU A 63 17.08 -0.88 1.13
C LEU A 63 15.86 -1.62 0.58
N ILE A 64 15.36 -1.19 -0.57
CA ILE A 64 14.33 -1.89 -1.34
C ILE A 64 15.01 -2.63 -2.49
N GLY A 65 14.79 -3.94 -2.59
CA GLY A 65 15.45 -4.78 -3.58
C GLY A 65 14.63 -6.00 -4.00
N ALA A 66 15.26 -6.88 -4.78
CA ALA A 66 14.66 -8.13 -5.27
C ALA A 66 14.37 -9.11 -4.13
N SER A 67 15.29 -9.17 -3.16
CA SER A 67 15.16 -9.92 -1.92
C SER A 67 15.22 -8.97 -0.73
N SER A 68 14.55 -9.35 0.34
CA SER A 68 14.77 -8.77 1.66
C SER A 68 15.71 -9.66 2.45
N ASP A 69 16.46 -9.10 3.40
CA ASP A 69 17.13 -9.93 4.40
C ASP A 69 16.05 -10.67 5.20
N ASP A 70 16.29 -11.96 5.38
CA ASP A 70 15.31 -12.91 5.86
C ASP A 70 15.23 -12.85 7.39
N ASP A 71 14.61 -11.79 7.92
CA ASP A 71 14.32 -11.71 9.37
C ASP A 71 13.23 -12.72 9.79
N ASN A 72 12.70 -13.54 8.87
CA ASN A 72 11.66 -14.56 9.10
C ASN A 72 10.45 -14.04 9.90
N LEU A 73 10.19 -12.74 9.80
CA LEU A 73 9.09 -12.06 10.46
C LEU A 73 7.85 -12.15 9.55
N PRO A 74 6.76 -12.80 9.98
CA PRO A 74 5.54 -12.91 9.17
C PRO A 74 4.85 -11.55 8.95
N VAL A 75 5.15 -10.55 9.79
CA VAL A 75 4.63 -9.18 9.67
C VAL A 75 5.79 -8.20 9.77
N LYS A 76 6.08 -7.49 8.68
CA LYS A 76 7.14 -6.46 8.64
C LYS A 76 6.67 -5.07 9.01
N GLY A 77 5.39 -4.77 8.79
CA GLY A 77 4.90 -3.45 9.15
C GLY A 77 3.39 -3.33 9.12
N ILE A 78 2.93 -2.29 9.80
CA ILE A 78 1.53 -1.89 9.91
C ILE A 78 1.44 -0.47 9.34
N SER A 79 0.55 -0.31 8.36
CA SER A 79 0.21 0.98 7.78
C SER A 79 -1.25 1.29 8.06
N ASN A 80 -1.62 2.57 7.92
CA ASN A 80 -2.98 3.02 8.13
C ASN A 80 -3.41 3.93 6.97
N LEU A 81 -4.58 3.64 6.42
CA LEU A 81 -5.23 4.44 5.39
C LEU A 81 -6.44 5.16 5.98
N ASN A 82 -6.30 6.46 6.19
CA ASN A 82 -7.36 7.31 6.72
C ASN A 82 -8.38 7.67 5.62
N ASN A 83 -9.55 8.18 6.04
CA ASN A 83 -10.62 8.67 5.16
C ASN A 83 -11.23 7.58 4.25
N MET A 84 -11.30 6.36 4.77
CA MET A 84 -11.95 5.22 4.12
C MET A 84 -13.45 5.22 4.43
N ALA A 85 -14.28 4.91 3.44
CA ALA A 85 -15.69 4.62 3.61
C ALA A 85 -15.96 3.16 3.24
N MET A 86 -16.72 2.44 4.07
CA MET A 86 -17.08 1.06 3.80
C MET A 86 -18.54 1.00 3.31
N PHE A 87 -18.74 0.39 2.14
CA PHE A 87 -20.07 0.12 1.59
C PHE A 87 -20.36 -1.37 1.63
N SER A 88 -21.47 -1.76 2.25
CA SER A 88 -21.96 -3.14 2.23
C SER A 88 -23.18 -3.23 1.33
N VAL A 89 -23.12 -4.06 0.29
CA VAL A 89 -24.22 -4.29 -0.65
C VAL A 89 -24.81 -5.66 -0.38
N SER A 90 -26.10 -5.71 -0.07
CA SER A 90 -26.82 -6.95 0.22
C SER A 90 -28.17 -6.98 -0.51
N GLY A 91 -28.65 -8.18 -0.82
CA GLY A 91 -29.95 -8.36 -1.45
C GLY A 91 -30.19 -9.81 -1.89
N PRO A 92 -31.45 -10.20 -2.15
CA PRO A 92 -31.80 -11.59 -2.51
C PRO A 92 -31.06 -12.12 -3.74
N GLY A 93 -30.74 -11.23 -4.70
CA GLY A 93 -29.99 -11.59 -5.91
C GLY A 93 -28.50 -11.86 -5.69
N MET A 94 -27.93 -11.53 -4.52
CA MET A 94 -26.49 -11.71 -4.29
C MET A 94 -26.08 -13.18 -4.20
N LYS A 95 -26.98 -14.07 -3.78
CA LYS A 95 -26.75 -15.52 -3.73
C LYS A 95 -27.47 -16.17 -4.92
N GLY A 96 -26.69 -16.61 -5.91
CA GLY A 96 -27.20 -17.46 -7.00
C GLY A 96 -27.52 -16.75 -8.32
N MET A 97 -27.40 -15.43 -8.42
CA MET A 97 -27.50 -14.72 -9.70
C MET A 97 -26.11 -14.34 -10.22
N ILE A 98 -25.73 -14.91 -11.37
CA ILE A 98 -24.49 -14.57 -12.07
C ILE A 98 -24.56 -13.09 -12.49
N GLY A 99 -23.49 -12.34 -12.25
CA GLY A 99 -23.34 -10.96 -12.73
C GLY A 99 -23.77 -9.85 -11.76
N MET A 100 -24.20 -10.15 -10.53
CA MET A 100 -24.53 -9.08 -9.56
C MET A 100 -23.31 -8.25 -9.18
N ALA A 101 -22.15 -8.87 -8.95
CA ALA A 101 -20.90 -8.13 -8.72
C ALA A 101 -20.59 -7.18 -9.90
N ALA A 102 -20.74 -7.65 -11.14
CA ALA A 102 -20.50 -6.83 -12.33
C ALA A 102 -21.44 -5.61 -12.40
N ARG A 103 -22.73 -5.77 -12.04
CA ARG A 103 -23.68 -4.65 -11.98
C ARG A 103 -23.32 -3.62 -10.91
N VAL A 104 -22.86 -4.08 -9.74
CA VAL A 104 -22.39 -3.18 -8.67
C VAL A 104 -21.17 -2.38 -9.15
N PHE A 105 -20.18 -3.05 -9.73
CA PHE A 105 -19.00 -2.35 -10.26
C PHE A 105 -19.34 -1.42 -11.43
N ALA A 106 -20.26 -1.81 -12.32
CA ALA A 106 -20.71 -0.95 -13.41
C ALA A 106 -21.40 0.33 -12.90
N ALA A 107 -22.24 0.22 -11.86
CA ALA A 107 -22.86 1.38 -11.23
C ALA A 107 -21.80 2.32 -10.62
N MET A 108 -20.78 1.76 -9.94
CA MET A 108 -19.69 2.57 -9.39
C MET A 108 -18.88 3.29 -10.47
N VAL A 109 -18.60 2.63 -11.60
CA VAL A 109 -17.92 3.26 -12.74
C VAL A 109 -18.76 4.41 -13.30
N SER A 110 -20.07 4.24 -13.45
CA SER A 110 -20.95 5.28 -14.00
C SER A 110 -21.04 6.55 -13.13
N CYS A 111 -20.88 6.41 -11.81
CA CYS A 111 -20.86 7.55 -10.89
C CYS A 111 -19.51 8.30 -10.88
N ARG A 112 -18.44 7.70 -11.41
CA ARG A 112 -17.10 8.30 -11.42
C ARG A 112 -17.01 9.54 -12.31
N ASP A 113 -17.87 9.63 -13.33
CA ASP A 113 -17.89 10.75 -14.27
C ASP A 113 -18.60 12.00 -13.72
N LEU A 114 -19.23 11.91 -12.54
CA LEU A 114 -20.02 12.99 -11.95
C LEU A 114 -19.29 13.76 -10.83
N GLY A 115 -18.13 13.29 -10.37
CA GLY A 115 -17.36 13.95 -9.31
C GLY A 115 -15.89 13.61 -9.39
N GLY A 116 -15.05 14.58 -9.75
CA GLY A 116 -13.60 14.44 -10.01
C GLY A 116 -12.71 14.04 -8.81
N ALA A 117 -13.22 13.30 -7.83
CA ALA A 117 -12.45 12.79 -6.70
C ALA A 117 -12.00 11.33 -6.97
N HIS A 118 -10.70 11.11 -6.95
CA HIS A 118 -10.08 9.81 -7.22
C HIS A 118 -9.95 9.00 -5.92
N TYR A 119 -10.99 8.26 -5.53
CA TYR A 119 -10.91 7.33 -4.41
C TYR A 119 -10.40 5.96 -4.89
N PRO A 120 -9.36 5.38 -4.28
CA PRO A 120 -8.95 4.02 -4.59
C PRO A 120 -10.04 3.05 -4.11
N VAL A 121 -10.57 2.24 -5.04
CA VAL A 121 -11.43 1.10 -4.69
C VAL A 121 -10.51 -0.06 -4.33
N LEU A 122 -10.53 -0.44 -3.06
CA LEU A 122 -9.91 -1.66 -2.56
C LEU A 122 -10.98 -2.76 -2.58
N LEU A 123 -10.71 -3.87 -3.29
CA LEU A 123 -11.57 -5.05 -3.36
C LEU A 123 -11.21 -6.05 -2.27
#